data_AF-A0A4Y2KWM6-F1
#
_entry.id   AF-A0A4Y2KWM6-F1
#
_cell.length_a   1.000
_cell.length_b   1.000
_cell.length_c   1.000
_cell.angle_alpha   90.00
_cell.angle_beta   90.00
_cell.angle_gamma   90.00
#
_symmetry.space_group_name_H-M   'P 1'
#
loop_
_entity.id
_entity.type
_entity.pdbx_description
1 polymer ?
#
loop_
_entity_poly.entity_id
_entity_poly.type
_entity_poly.pdbx_seq_one_letter_code
_entity_poly.pdbx_strand_id
1 'polypeptide(L)'
;MDRLSRWPKAIPIADMQTKTICRAIFHTWISRFGCPSIITTDQGSQMRSSLYREFSEMLGTNRIRTRAYHPIANGIVERFHRHLNSSIKAHESTRWSEILPIVLLGICTVVKEDIKASCAELVYGTTLQLPSEMIETSIIPPCNDIFVDRLRNTMREMNPVATSTHGKTKFYVNPSLKTCSHVFLRIDNVNKATVYGVGF
;
A
#
# COMPACT_ATOMS: atom_id res chain seq x y z
N MET A 1 1.44 -11.14 -1.98
CA MET A 1 1.18 -9.78 -2.51
C MET A 1 0.86 -9.92 -3.98
N ASP A 2 -0.19 -9.28 -4.45
CA ASP A 2 -0.51 -9.25 -5.87
C ASP A 2 0.45 -8.30 -6.59
N ARG A 3 0.97 -8.71 -7.75
CA ARG A 3 1.97 -7.93 -8.49
C ARG A 3 1.32 -6.77 -9.23
N LEU A 4 0.08 -6.89 -9.70
CA LEU A 4 -0.59 -5.85 -10.48
C LEU A 4 -1.09 -4.73 -9.56
N SER A 5 -2.06 -5.05 -8.70
CA SER A 5 -2.71 -4.10 -7.78
C SER A 5 -1.82 -3.67 -6.63
N ARG A 6 -0.67 -4.32 -6.44
CA ARG A 6 0.17 -4.20 -5.25
C ARG A 6 -0.55 -4.59 -3.96
N TRP A 7 -1.67 -5.31 -4.04
CA TRP A 7 -2.46 -5.69 -2.87
C TRP A 7 -1.69 -6.65 -1.94
N PRO A 8 -1.35 -6.24 -0.71
CA PRO A 8 -0.68 -7.11 0.24
C PRO A 8 -1.65 -7.98 1.04
N LYS A 9 -1.17 -9.15 1.42
CA LYS A 9 -1.74 -9.94 2.52
C LYS A 9 -0.60 -10.37 3.42
N ALA A 10 -0.74 -10.10 4.71
CA ALA A 10 0.14 -10.55 5.76
C ALA A 10 -0.74 -11.08 6.90
N ILE A 11 -0.34 -12.22 7.47
CA ILE A 11 -1.04 -12.83 8.60
C ILE A 11 -0.02 -13.41 9.59
N PRO A 12 -0.27 -13.29 10.90
CA PRO A 12 0.51 -14.01 11.89
C PRO A 12 0.20 -15.51 11.77
N ILE A 13 1.25 -16.33 11.80
CA ILE A 13 1.15 -17.79 11.81
C ILE A 13 1.85 -18.32 13.06
N ALA A 14 1.31 -19.38 13.63
CA ALA A 14 1.83 -19.97 14.87
C ALA A 14 3.18 -20.67 14.68
N ASP A 15 3.42 -21.19 13.48
CA ASP A 15 4.63 -21.91 13.10
C ASP A 15 4.90 -21.76 11.60
N MET A 16 6.13 -22.11 11.20
CA MET A 16 6.57 -22.10 9.82
C MET A 16 6.36 -23.46 9.12
N GLN A 17 5.46 -24.33 9.59
CA GLN A 17 5.21 -25.60 8.91
C GLN A 17 4.51 -25.37 7.58
N THR A 18 4.84 -26.20 6.58
CA THR A 18 4.21 -26.10 5.26
C THR A 18 2.68 -26.19 5.33
N LYS A 19 2.13 -27.08 6.17
CA LYS A 19 0.68 -27.24 6.34
C LYS A 19 0.02 -25.95 6.83
N THR A 20 0.61 -25.29 7.81
CA THR A 20 0.16 -24.00 8.34
C THR A 20 0.16 -22.94 7.25
N ILE A 21 1.21 -22.89 6.43
CA ILE A 21 1.35 -21.96 5.31
C ILE A 21 0.30 -22.22 4.22
N CYS A 22 0.07 -23.47 3.82
CA CYS A 22 -0.95 -23.79 2.80
C CYS A 22 -2.35 -23.41 3.27
N ARG A 23 -2.67 -23.72 4.54
CA ARG A 23 -3.93 -23.32 5.18
C ARG A 23 -4.09 -21.80 5.23
N ALA A 24 -3.02 -21.09 5.59
CA ALA A 24 -2.95 -19.64 5.57
C ALA A 24 -3.24 -19.08 4.16
N ILE A 25 -2.58 -19.57 3.12
CA ILE A 25 -2.79 -19.14 1.72
C ILE A 25 -4.24 -19.39 1.31
N PHE A 26 -4.79 -20.56 1.61
CA PHE A 26 -6.16 -20.92 1.26
C PHE A 26 -7.18 -19.97 1.90
N HIS A 27 -7.13 -19.78 3.22
CA HIS A 27 -8.12 -18.98 3.94
C HIS A 27 -8.01 -17.46 3.69
N THR A 28 -6.84 -16.96 3.30
CA THR A 28 -6.60 -15.52 3.20
C THR A 28 -6.55 -15.00 1.78
N TRP A 29 -6.10 -15.82 0.85
CA TRP A 29 -5.96 -15.45 -0.56
C TRP A 29 -7.00 -16.16 -1.41
N ILE A 30 -6.93 -17.49 -1.47
CA ILE A 30 -7.72 -18.30 -2.41
C ILE A 30 -9.23 -18.11 -2.16
N SER A 31 -9.67 -18.13 -0.91
CA SER A 31 -11.08 -17.95 -0.55
C SER A 31 -11.63 -16.55 -0.85
N ARG A 32 -10.77 -15.55 -1.09
CA ARG A 32 -11.17 -14.15 -1.29
C ARG A 32 -10.97 -13.66 -2.71
N PHE A 33 -9.89 -14.12 -3.37
CA PHE A 33 -9.47 -13.65 -4.69
C PHE A 33 -9.43 -14.76 -5.73
N GLY A 34 -9.66 -16.01 -5.33
CA GLY A 34 -9.53 -17.17 -6.21
C GLY A 34 -8.07 -17.64 -6.37
N CYS A 35 -7.89 -18.64 -7.24
CA CYS A 35 -6.59 -19.25 -7.52
C CYS A 35 -5.78 -18.37 -8.48
N PRO A 36 -4.57 -17.93 -8.10
CA PRO A 36 -3.69 -17.25 -9.04
C PRO A 36 -3.19 -18.23 -10.12
N SER A 37 -2.95 -17.73 -11.33
CA SER A 37 -2.31 -18.52 -12.39
C SER A 37 -0.84 -18.81 -12.07
N ILE A 38 -0.16 -17.88 -11.40
CA ILE A 38 1.27 -17.97 -11.06
C ILE A 38 1.48 -17.53 -9.61
N ILE A 39 2.17 -18.36 -8.83
CA ILE A 39 2.74 -17.97 -7.53
C ILE A 39 4.26 -17.89 -7.66
N THR A 40 4.82 -16.75 -7.29
CA THR A 40 6.27 -16.61 -7.10
C THR A 40 6.62 -16.81 -5.64
N THR A 41 7.53 -17.75 -5.35
CA THR A 41 8.08 -17.96 -4.00
C THR A 41 9.58 -17.80 -3.98
N ASP A 42 10.13 -17.60 -2.79
CA ASP A 42 11.56 -17.81 -2.56
C ASP A 42 11.92 -19.30 -2.53
N GLN A 43 13.16 -19.58 -2.11
CA GLN A 43 13.74 -20.92 -2.01
C GLN A 43 13.60 -21.54 -0.61
N GLY A 44 12.68 -21.03 0.23
CA GLY A 44 12.42 -21.58 1.55
C GLY A 44 12.06 -23.06 1.51
N SER A 45 12.50 -23.82 2.51
CA SER A 45 12.26 -25.28 2.61
C SER A 45 10.77 -25.62 2.52
N GLN A 46 9.92 -24.79 3.09
CA GLN A 46 8.47 -24.99 3.11
C GLN A 46 7.85 -24.92 1.72
N MET A 47 8.34 -24.02 0.88
CA MET A 47 7.90 -23.85 -0.52
C MET A 47 8.43 -24.95 -1.44
N ARG A 48 9.40 -25.74 -0.97
CA ARG A 48 10.00 -26.88 -1.68
C ARG A 48 9.43 -28.23 -1.28
N SER A 49 8.62 -28.29 -0.22
CA SER A 49 8.03 -29.53 0.27
C SER A 49 7.10 -30.19 -0.76
N SER A 50 6.93 -31.50 -0.65
CA SER A 50 5.95 -32.26 -1.45
C SER A 50 4.54 -31.74 -1.23
N LEU A 51 4.18 -31.46 0.03
CA LEU A 51 2.87 -30.93 0.38
C LEU A 51 2.57 -29.59 -0.32
N TYR A 52 3.52 -28.66 -0.37
CA TYR A 52 3.31 -27.40 -1.08
C TYR A 52 3.17 -27.61 -2.60
N ARG A 53 3.91 -28.58 -3.16
CA ARG A 53 3.80 -28.94 -4.58
C ARG A 53 2.41 -29.49 -4.90
N GLU A 54 1.96 -30.51 -4.17
CA GLU A 54 0.62 -31.11 -4.36
C GLU A 54 -0.49 -30.07 -4.19
N PHE A 55 -0.37 -29.19 -3.19
CA PHE A 55 -1.29 -28.08 -2.98
C PHE A 55 -1.36 -27.14 -4.19
N SER A 56 -0.21 -26.76 -4.77
CA SER A 56 -0.19 -25.85 -5.92
C SER A 56 -0.65 -26.51 -7.22
N GLU A 57 -0.36 -27.79 -7.42
CA GLU A 57 -0.87 -28.59 -8.54
C GLU A 57 -2.38 -28.75 -8.49
N MET A 58 -2.95 -29.06 -7.31
CA MET A 58 -4.40 -29.15 -7.10
C MET A 58 -5.12 -27.84 -7.45
N LEU A 59 -4.51 -26.68 -7.15
CA LEU A 59 -5.08 -25.37 -7.48
C LEU A 59 -4.87 -24.96 -8.95
N GLY A 60 -4.19 -25.77 -9.76
CA GLY A 60 -3.82 -25.43 -11.14
C GLY A 60 -2.85 -24.25 -11.23
N THR A 61 -2.10 -23.97 -10.16
CA THR A 61 -1.25 -22.79 -10.05
C THR A 61 0.18 -23.11 -10.46
N ASN A 62 0.72 -22.36 -11.42
CA ASN A 62 2.13 -22.49 -11.80
C ASN A 62 3.05 -21.86 -10.73
N ARG A 63 4.12 -22.57 -10.35
CA ARG A 63 5.06 -22.12 -9.32
C ARG A 63 6.37 -21.65 -9.93
N ILE A 64 6.65 -20.36 -9.80
CA ILE A 64 7.95 -19.77 -10.13
C ILE A 64 8.75 -19.61 -8.85
N ARG A 65 9.97 -20.14 -8.82
CA ARG A 65 10.88 -19.93 -7.69
C ARG A 65 11.91 -18.89 -8.06
N THR A 66 12.09 -17.89 -7.21
CA THR A 66 13.20 -16.94 -7.40
C THR A 66 14.51 -17.70 -7.25
N ARG A 67 15.50 -17.37 -8.09
CA ARG A 67 16.87 -17.83 -7.87
C ARG A 67 17.44 -17.08 -6.67
N ALA A 68 18.36 -17.71 -5.93
CA ALA A 68 19.10 -17.01 -4.88
C ALA A 68 19.74 -15.75 -5.48
N TYR A 69 19.67 -14.63 -4.76
CA TYR A 69 20.23 -13.34 -5.19
C TYR A 69 19.69 -12.79 -6.53
N HIS A 70 18.37 -12.87 -6.78
CA HIS A 70 17.71 -12.08 -7.83
C HIS A 70 16.81 -10.97 -7.23
N PRO A 71 17.39 -9.81 -6.84
CA PRO A 71 16.67 -8.70 -6.19
C PRO A 71 15.48 -8.19 -7.01
N ILE A 72 15.55 -8.26 -8.34
CA ILE A 72 14.50 -7.75 -9.24
C ILE A 72 13.23 -8.59 -9.12
N ALA A 73 13.38 -9.91 -8.98
CA ALA A 73 12.24 -10.84 -8.94
C ALA A 73 11.41 -10.70 -7.66
N ASN A 74 12.06 -10.33 -6.55
CA ASN A 74 11.44 -10.25 -5.22
C ASN A 74 11.39 -8.82 -4.63
N GLY A 75 11.94 -7.83 -5.30
CA GLY A 75 12.13 -6.49 -4.76
C GLY A 75 10.84 -5.77 -4.36
N ILE A 76 9.71 -6.10 -5.00
CA ILE A 76 8.39 -5.58 -4.62
C ILE A 76 7.99 -6.08 -3.22
N VAL A 77 8.18 -7.38 -2.95
CA VAL A 77 7.87 -8.00 -1.66
C VAL A 77 8.84 -7.50 -0.59
N GLU A 78 10.12 -7.37 -0.90
CA GLU A 78 11.13 -6.83 0.03
C GLU A 78 10.86 -5.37 0.40
N ARG A 79 10.51 -4.53 -0.59
CA ARG A 79 10.08 -3.14 -0.32
C ARG A 79 8.83 -3.10 0.54
N PHE A 80 7.86 -3.97 0.26
CA PHE A 80 6.66 -4.10 1.07
C PHE A 80 6.98 -4.51 2.51
N HIS A 81 7.85 -5.50 2.73
CA HIS A 81 8.26 -5.90 4.08
C HIS A 81 8.91 -4.76 4.84
N ARG A 82 9.78 -3.96 4.20
CA ARG A 82 10.38 -2.78 4.83
C ARG A 82 9.32 -1.76 5.23
N HIS A 83 8.39 -1.43 4.33
CA HIS A 83 7.30 -0.52 4.61
C HIS A 83 6.43 -1.03 5.78
N LEU A 84 5.98 -2.28 5.71
CA LEU A 84 5.14 -2.90 6.73
C LEU A 84 5.81 -2.87 8.11
N ASN A 85 7.10 -3.22 8.18
CA ASN A 85 7.85 -3.20 9.43
C ASN A 85 7.96 -1.78 10.01
N SER A 86 8.20 -0.77 9.17
CA SER A 86 8.24 0.62 9.61
C SER A 86 6.88 1.10 10.11
N SER A 87 5.79 0.76 9.40
CA SER A 87 4.43 1.11 9.83
C SER A 87 4.06 0.45 11.16
N ILE A 88 4.37 -0.84 11.35
CA ILE A 88 4.12 -1.53 12.62
C ILE A 88 4.90 -0.88 13.77
N LYS A 89 6.17 -0.54 13.55
CA LYS A 89 7.02 0.11 14.56
C LYS A 89 6.48 1.48 14.97
N ALA A 90 5.90 2.23 14.03
CA ALA A 90 5.34 3.56 14.30
C ALA A 90 4.14 3.55 15.26
N HIS A 91 3.45 2.42 15.40
CA HIS A 91 2.34 2.27 16.36
C HIS A 91 2.81 1.89 17.78
N GLU A 92 4.11 1.68 18.01
CA GLU A 92 4.73 1.42 19.32
C GLU A 92 4.04 0.33 20.19
N SER A 93 3.28 -0.58 19.57
CA SER A 93 2.47 -1.57 20.26
C SER A 93 3.20 -2.90 20.42
N THR A 94 3.22 -3.43 21.64
CA THR A 94 3.71 -4.79 21.93
C THR A 94 2.80 -5.88 21.34
N ARG A 95 1.54 -5.54 21.05
CA ARG A 95 0.51 -6.42 20.45
C ARG A 95 0.40 -6.16 18.95
N TRP A 96 1.53 -6.19 18.25
CA TRP A 96 1.62 -5.84 16.82
C TRP A 96 0.66 -6.64 15.93
N SER A 97 0.32 -7.87 16.30
CA SER A 97 -0.59 -8.73 15.55
C SER A 97 -2.04 -8.22 15.54
N GLU A 98 -2.46 -7.49 16.58
CA GLU A 98 -3.81 -6.91 16.68
C GLU A 98 -3.96 -5.66 15.81
N ILE A 99 -2.90 -4.87 15.66
CA ILE A 99 -2.89 -3.67 14.82
C ILE A 99 -2.61 -3.99 13.34
N LEU A 100 -2.11 -5.20 13.03
CA LEU A 100 -1.75 -5.59 11.67
C LEU A 100 -2.87 -5.37 10.64
N PRO A 101 -4.15 -5.73 10.90
CA PRO A 101 -5.24 -5.49 9.94
C PRO A 101 -5.44 -4.00 9.63
N ILE A 102 -5.28 -3.16 10.65
CA ILE A 102 -5.40 -1.70 10.60
C ILE A 102 -4.24 -1.10 9.79
N VAL A 103 -3.00 -1.52 10.08
CA VAL A 103 -1.82 -1.12 9.32
C VAL A 103 -1.96 -1.50 7.84
N LEU A 104 -2.41 -2.73 7.55
CA LEU A 104 -2.62 -3.20 6.19
C LEU A 104 -3.71 -2.39 5.47
N LEU A 105 -4.80 -2.02 6.16
CA LEU A 105 -5.83 -1.15 5.60
C LEU A 105 -5.23 0.17 5.12
N GLY A 106 -4.46 0.86 5.98
CA GLY A 106 -3.77 2.09 5.61
C GLY A 106 -2.83 1.91 4.41
N ILE A 107 -2.04 0.83 4.37
CA ILE A 107 -1.16 0.54 3.23
C ILE A 107 -1.95 0.31 1.91
N CYS A 108 -3.17 -0.22 2.01
CA CYS A 108 -4.02 -0.49 0.86
C CYS A 108 -4.74 0.75 0.32
N THR A 109 -5.02 1.74 1.16
CA THR A 109 -5.74 2.97 0.77
C THR A 109 -4.82 4.13 0.40
N VAL A 110 -3.53 4.08 0.75
CA VAL A 110 -2.56 5.09 0.33
C VAL A 110 -2.30 5.01 -1.18
N VAL A 111 -2.44 6.15 -1.87
CA VAL A 111 -2.08 6.33 -3.28
C VAL A 111 -0.58 6.13 -3.45
N LYS A 112 -0.19 5.27 -4.38
CA LYS A 112 1.22 5.04 -4.71
C LYS A 112 1.63 5.88 -5.90
N GLU A 113 2.74 6.61 -5.78
CA GLU A 113 3.18 7.56 -6.80
C GLU A 113 3.58 6.93 -8.13
N ASP A 114 4.06 5.68 -8.13
CA ASP A 114 4.52 4.96 -9.32
C ASP A 114 3.36 4.48 -10.19
N ILE A 115 2.24 4.08 -9.57
CA ILE A 115 1.03 3.59 -10.27
C ILE A 115 -0.11 4.62 -10.28
N LYS A 116 0.04 5.76 -9.59
CA LYS A 116 -0.96 6.83 -9.46
C LYS A 116 -2.34 6.36 -8.97
N ALA A 117 -2.36 5.27 -8.20
CA ALA A 117 -3.57 4.69 -7.62
C ALA A 117 -3.23 4.01 -6.28
N SER A 118 -4.24 3.81 -5.43
CA SER A 118 -4.14 2.95 -4.24
C SER A 118 -4.36 1.48 -4.60
N CYS A 119 -3.92 0.56 -3.72
CA CYS A 119 -4.21 -0.87 -3.93
C CYS A 119 -5.73 -1.12 -3.92
N ALA A 120 -6.45 -0.43 -3.06
CA ALA A 120 -7.90 -0.50 -2.93
C ALA A 120 -8.63 -0.13 -4.21
N GLU A 121 -8.27 0.99 -4.83
CA GLU A 121 -8.85 1.41 -6.11
C GLU A 121 -8.60 0.37 -7.21
N LEU A 122 -7.39 -0.20 -7.27
CA LEU A 122 -7.06 -1.22 -8.28
C LEU A 122 -7.78 -2.56 -8.06
N VAL A 123 -8.11 -2.93 -6.82
CA VAL A 123 -8.81 -4.19 -6.50
C VAL A 123 -10.32 -4.05 -6.58
N TYR A 124 -10.87 -2.95 -6.05
CA TYR A 124 -12.32 -2.78 -5.89
C TYR A 124 -12.94 -1.79 -6.89
N GLY A 125 -12.13 -1.06 -7.67
CA GLY A 125 -12.61 -0.02 -8.57
C GLY A 125 -13.06 1.27 -7.88
N THR A 126 -12.86 1.38 -6.57
CA THR A 126 -13.25 2.53 -5.75
C THR A 126 -12.30 2.69 -4.57
N THR A 127 -12.25 3.90 -4.01
CA THR A 127 -11.63 4.13 -2.70
C THR A 127 -12.42 3.42 -1.61
N LEU A 128 -11.73 3.02 -0.54
CA LEU A 128 -12.37 2.48 0.66
C LEU A 128 -12.60 3.61 1.65
N GLN A 129 -13.81 3.68 2.19
CA GLN A 129 -14.12 4.56 3.31
C GLN A 129 -13.38 4.08 4.57
N LEU A 130 -12.58 4.96 5.17
CA LEU A 130 -11.81 4.64 6.36
C LEU A 130 -12.66 4.89 7.62
N PRO A 131 -12.48 4.08 8.68
CA PRO A 131 -13.16 4.33 9.95
C PRO A 131 -12.90 5.75 10.50
N SER A 132 -11.71 6.29 10.27
CA SER A 132 -11.35 7.67 10.66
C SER A 132 -12.17 8.74 9.93
N GLU A 133 -12.68 8.46 8.73
CA GLU A 133 -13.52 9.38 7.96
C GLU A 133 -14.96 9.39 8.46
N MET A 134 -15.40 8.31 9.12
CA MET A 134 -16.76 8.18 9.65
C MET A 134 -16.89 8.68 11.10
N ILE A 135 -15.79 8.66 11.86
CA ILE A 135 -15.81 9.07 13.26
C ILE A 135 -15.76 10.60 13.32
N GLU A 136 -16.93 11.25 13.39
CA GLU A 136 -17.01 12.65 13.82
C GLU A 136 -16.51 12.74 15.27
N THR A 137 -15.45 13.53 15.47
CA THR A 137 -14.75 13.70 16.77
C THR A 137 -15.62 14.27 17.89
N SER A 138 -16.87 14.66 17.62
CA SER A 138 -17.71 15.46 18.51
C SER A 138 -18.74 14.69 19.34
N ILE A 139 -19.11 13.44 19.04
CA ILE A 139 -20.16 12.74 19.81
C ILE A 139 -19.90 11.23 19.89
N ILE A 140 -19.07 10.79 20.84
CA ILE A 140 -19.00 9.36 21.18
C ILE A 140 -19.19 9.21 22.69
N PRO A 141 -20.30 8.61 23.15
CA PRO A 141 -20.50 8.36 24.56
C PRO A 141 -19.39 7.44 25.11
N PRO A 142 -19.01 7.61 26.39
CA PRO A 142 -18.06 6.72 27.05
C PRO A 142 -18.53 5.27 26.91
N CYS A 143 -17.61 4.41 26.46
CA CYS A 143 -17.89 3.00 26.27
C CYS A 143 -17.24 2.22 27.39
N ASN A 144 -18.05 1.44 28.11
CA ASN A 144 -17.55 0.57 29.17
C ASN A 144 -16.88 -0.71 28.64
N ASP A 145 -17.04 -1.00 27.34
CA ASP A 145 -16.40 -2.15 26.70
C ASP A 145 -14.96 -1.84 26.30
N ILE A 146 -14.03 -2.62 26.84
CA ILE A 146 -12.58 -2.48 26.67
C ILE A 146 -12.14 -2.74 25.22
N PHE A 147 -12.82 -3.66 24.52
CA PHE A 147 -12.49 -3.97 23.13
C PHE A 147 -12.87 -2.80 22.22
N VAL A 148 -14.07 -2.26 22.39
CA VAL A 148 -14.56 -1.11 21.62
C VAL A 148 -13.71 0.13 21.89
N ASP A 149 -13.35 0.39 23.15
CA ASP A 149 -12.48 1.53 23.50
C ASP A 149 -11.10 1.40 22.85
N ARG A 150 -10.49 0.21 22.95
CA ARG A 150 -9.20 -0.06 22.30
C ARG A 150 -9.28 0.11 20.78
N LEU A 151 -10.29 -0.47 20.14
CA LEU A 151 -10.47 -0.40 18.69
C LEU A 151 -10.64 1.06 18.23
N ARG A 152 -11.40 1.87 18.98
CA ARG A 152 -11.57 3.30 18.69
C ARG A 152 -10.26 4.06 18.78
N ASN A 153 -9.48 3.83 19.84
CA ASN A 153 -8.20 4.50 20.01
C ASN A 153 -7.24 4.15 18.86
N THR A 154 -7.17 2.87 18.46
CA THR A 154 -6.38 2.46 17.29
C THR A 154 -6.91 3.08 15.99
N MET A 155 -8.23 3.20 15.81
CA MET A 155 -8.82 3.85 14.63
C MET A 155 -8.57 5.36 14.59
N ARG A 156 -8.44 6.05 15.72
CA ARG A 156 -8.08 7.48 15.77
C ARG A 156 -6.61 7.72 15.41
N GLU A 157 -5.72 6.84 15.85
CA GLU A 157 -4.30 6.90 15.50
C GLU A 157 -4.06 6.65 14.00
N MET A 158 -5.02 6.03 13.30
CA MET A 158 -5.01 5.90 11.83
C MET A 158 -5.37 7.18 11.07
N ASN A 159 -5.67 8.29 11.76
CA ASN A 159 -5.89 9.56 11.07
C ASN A 159 -4.75 9.79 10.09
N PRO A 160 -5.05 10.06 8.80
CA PRO A 160 -4.01 10.37 7.85
C PRO A 160 -3.20 11.52 8.46
N VAL A 161 -1.96 11.22 8.84
CA VAL A 161 -0.98 12.28 9.07
C VAL A 161 -0.99 13.03 7.75
N ALA A 162 -1.37 14.30 7.78
CA ALA A 162 -1.30 15.15 6.62
C ALA A 162 0.08 14.91 6.03
N THR A 163 0.12 14.25 4.87
CA THR A 163 1.36 14.07 4.15
C THR A 163 1.87 15.49 3.99
N SER A 164 3.10 15.75 4.41
CA SER A 164 3.73 17.02 4.12
C SER A 164 3.48 17.27 2.64
N THR A 165 2.63 18.26 2.33
CA THR A 165 2.48 18.75 0.97
C THR A 165 3.84 19.28 0.58
N HIS A 166 4.71 18.41 0.06
CA HIS A 166 5.97 18.78 -0.60
C HIS A 166 5.68 19.47 -1.94
N GLY A 167 4.41 19.71 -2.25
CA GLY A 167 3.93 20.55 -3.33
C GLY A 167 3.14 21.77 -2.86
N LYS A 168 3.60 22.54 -1.86
CA LYS A 168 3.54 23.99 -2.09
C LYS A 168 4.79 24.33 -2.90
N THR A 169 4.71 24.16 -4.21
CA THR A 169 5.66 24.81 -5.11
C THR A 169 5.61 26.30 -4.77
N LYS A 170 6.53 26.78 -3.95
CA LYS A 170 6.80 28.21 -3.83
C LYS A 170 7.47 28.59 -5.14
N PHE A 171 6.67 28.91 -6.16
CA PHE A 171 7.20 29.55 -7.35
C PHE A 171 7.70 30.93 -6.93
N TYR A 172 9.00 31.16 -7.08
CA TYR A 172 9.59 32.46 -6.90
C TYR A 172 9.15 33.34 -8.07
N VAL A 173 8.27 34.30 -7.80
CA VAL A 173 7.89 35.34 -8.77
C VAL A 173 8.85 36.49 -8.58
N ASN A 174 9.69 36.76 -9.57
CA ASN A 174 10.62 37.89 -9.50
C ASN A 174 9.82 39.21 -9.37
N PRO A 175 10.10 40.10 -8.40
CA PRO A 175 9.38 41.35 -8.22
C PRO A 175 9.31 42.23 -9.47
N SER A 176 10.32 42.15 -10.34
CA SER A 176 10.37 42.88 -11.61
C SER A 176 9.32 42.44 -12.64
N LEU A 177 8.67 41.28 -12.46
CA LEU A 177 7.52 40.87 -13.29
C LEU A 177 6.32 41.81 -13.14
N LYS A 178 6.20 42.52 -12.01
CA LYS A 178 5.11 43.49 -11.79
C LYS A 178 5.26 44.76 -12.64
N THR A 179 6.47 45.04 -13.12
CA THR A 179 6.82 46.25 -13.87
C THR A 179 7.32 45.93 -15.28
N CYS A 180 7.33 44.67 -15.68
CA CYS A 180 7.85 44.26 -16.97
C CYS A 180 6.76 44.40 -18.03
N SER A 181 7.06 45.00 -19.18
CA SER A 181 6.10 45.11 -20.28
C SER A 181 5.90 43.81 -21.06
N HIS A 182 6.86 42.88 -21.00
CA HIS A 182 6.85 41.62 -21.75
C HIS A 182 7.49 40.50 -20.92
N VAL A 183 7.00 39.27 -21.11
CA VAL A 183 7.56 38.06 -20.49
C VAL A 183 7.74 36.98 -21.56
N PHE A 184 8.90 36.33 -21.57
CA PHE A 184 9.14 35.19 -22.44
C PHE A 184 8.61 33.91 -21.79
N LEU A 185 7.54 33.35 -22.37
CA LEU A 185 7.01 32.05 -22.00
C LEU A 185 7.76 30.98 -22.79
N ARG A 186 8.52 30.14 -22.08
CA ARG A 186 9.10 28.93 -22.67
C ARG A 186 8.02 27.87 -22.77
N ILE A 187 7.65 27.54 -24.00
CA ILE A 187 6.72 26.46 -24.32
C ILE A 187 7.56 25.33 -24.91
N ASP A 188 7.81 24.26 -24.15
CA ASP A 188 8.61 23.11 -24.60
C ASP A 188 7.81 22.15 -25.51
N ASN A 189 7.01 22.70 -26.43
CA ASN A 189 6.41 21.94 -27.53
C ASN A 189 7.16 22.25 -28.83
N VAL A 190 7.36 21.22 -29.65
CA VAL A 190 7.98 21.34 -30.97
C VAL A 190 7.02 22.09 -31.90
N ASN A 191 7.01 23.43 -31.87
CA ASN A 191 6.64 24.32 -32.97
C ASN A 191 6.95 25.79 -32.62
N LYS A 192 7.33 26.57 -33.65
CA LYS A 192 7.96 27.91 -33.62
C LYS A 192 7.41 28.89 -32.56
N ALA A 193 8.34 29.56 -31.86
CA ALA A 193 8.07 30.58 -30.85
C ALA A 193 7.32 31.79 -31.44
N THR A 194 6.23 32.19 -30.78
CA THR A 194 5.46 33.42 -31.08
C THR A 194 5.42 34.28 -29.81
N VAL A 195 5.78 35.56 -29.94
CA VAL A 195 5.79 36.53 -28.82
C VAL A 195 4.39 37.13 -28.69
N TYR A 196 3.80 37.08 -27.50
CA TYR A 196 2.56 37.78 -27.16
C TYR A 196 2.85 38.93 -26.19
N GLY A 197 2.40 40.13 -26.53
CA GLY A 197 2.38 41.28 -25.62
C GLY A 197 1.08 41.26 -24.82
N VAL A 198 1.20 41.34 -23.49
CA VAL A 198 0.05 41.58 -22.61
C VAL A 198 0.24 42.98 -22.03
N GLY A 199 -0.57 43.93 -22.51
CA GLY A 199 -0.73 45.22 -21.86
C GLY A 199 -1.52 45.04 -20.57
N PHE A 200 -1.04 45.65 -19.48
CA PHE A 200 -1.73 45.69 -18.19
C PHE A 200 -2.88 46.69 -18.21
#